data_AF-A0A523JNP0-F1
#
_entry.id   AF-A0A523JNP0-F1
#
_cell.length_a   1.000
_cell.length_b   1.000
_cell.length_c   1.000
_cell.angle_alpha   90.00
_cell.angle_beta   90.00
_cell.angle_gamma   90.00
#
_symmetry.space_group_name_H-M   'P 1'
#
loop_
_entity.id
_entity.type
_entity.pdbx_description
1 polymer ?
#
loop_
_entity_poly.entity_id
_entity_poly.type
_entity_poly.pdbx_seq_one_letter_code
_entity_poly.pdbx_strand_id
1 'polypeptide(L)'
;MGRQLGPDSADPAGDSDRVGVLEPGESPRARGPGPGTSGPLYSRARVPETRRMSAALSSETSRVVDASLRAVLWLLLGTWVGSWLLFGAVIAPTAFRLLPSETAGIIVGPTLTVLHLYGGVAGFALAALARALGRGGWTVGLPLLLGAICLASHFGISLPIAEIRDNVFGSEGSISVGARFGRLHALSMSLFVGVGIGTLILLGLHAYADSKGSEAV
;
A
#
# COMPACT_ATOMS: atom_id res chain seq x y z
N MET A 1 -24.22 -30.45 38.15
CA MET A 1 -24.41 -29.29 39.05
C MET A 1 -24.10 -28.03 38.24
N GLY A 2 -25.14 -27.31 37.83
CA GLY A 2 -25.05 -26.16 36.94
C GLY A 2 -24.99 -24.82 37.68
N ARG A 3 -24.48 -23.79 36.99
CA ARG A 3 -24.58 -22.37 37.37
C ARG A 3 -24.61 -21.59 36.06
N GLN A 4 -25.81 -21.30 35.55
CA GLN A 4 -26.60 -20.06 35.70
C GLN A 4 -25.99 -18.83 35.00
N LEU A 5 -26.77 -18.39 34.02
CA LEU A 5 -26.72 -17.16 33.23
C LEU A 5 -27.04 -15.92 34.08
N GLY A 6 -26.54 -14.76 33.67
CA GLY A 6 -27.00 -13.46 34.12
C GLY A 6 -26.48 -12.34 33.20
N PRO A 7 -27.36 -11.58 32.52
CA PRO A 7 -27.00 -10.44 31.67
C PRO A 7 -27.25 -9.11 32.40
N ASP A 8 -26.29 -8.17 32.36
CA ASP A 8 -26.51 -6.79 32.82
C ASP A 8 -26.51 -5.80 31.64
N SER A 9 -27.75 -5.49 31.28
CA SER A 9 -28.33 -4.22 30.85
C SER A 9 -27.50 -2.93 30.94
N ALA A 10 -27.59 -2.19 29.84
CA ALA A 10 -27.96 -0.76 29.72
C ALA A 10 -27.15 0.32 30.48
N ASP A 11 -26.62 1.26 29.70
CA ASP A 11 -26.61 2.67 30.09
C ASP A 11 -26.85 3.57 28.84
N PRO A 12 -28.01 4.24 28.72
CA PRO A 12 -28.25 5.29 27.76
C PRO A 12 -28.25 6.68 28.41
N ALA A 13 -27.89 7.69 27.61
CA ALA A 13 -28.19 9.11 27.78
C ALA A 13 -27.33 9.95 28.75
N GLY A 14 -26.50 10.80 28.14
CA GLY A 14 -26.32 12.21 28.52
C GLY A 14 -26.27 13.00 27.21
N ASP A 15 -27.22 13.89 26.90
CA ASP A 15 -27.46 15.20 27.54
C ASP A 15 -26.19 16.08 27.42
N SER A 16 -26.19 17.33 27.00
CA SER A 16 -27.20 18.36 26.82
C SER A 16 -26.52 19.48 26.01
N ASP A 17 -27.31 20.38 25.42
CA ASP A 17 -26.96 21.79 25.28
C ASP A 17 -25.74 22.21 24.45
N ARG A 18 -25.98 22.48 23.16
CA ARG A 18 -25.50 23.74 22.56
C ARG A 18 -26.58 24.41 21.73
N VAL A 19 -27.35 25.21 22.45
CA VAL A 19 -28.20 26.31 21.99
C VAL A 19 -27.34 27.56 21.70
N GLY A 20 -27.70 28.30 20.64
CA GLY A 20 -27.23 29.66 20.34
C GLY A 20 -26.15 29.68 19.26
N VAL A 21 -26.25 30.43 18.15
CA VAL A 21 -26.80 31.78 18.01
C VAL A 21 -27.35 31.97 16.59
N LEU A 22 -28.53 32.59 16.52
CA LEU A 22 -29.15 33.17 15.34
C LEU A 22 -28.41 34.47 14.98
N GLU A 23 -27.91 34.58 13.76
CA GLU A 23 -27.61 35.89 13.14
C GLU A 23 -28.67 36.15 12.05
N PRO A 24 -29.54 37.15 12.24
CA PRO A 24 -30.49 37.61 11.24
C PRO A 24 -29.95 38.79 10.45
N GLY A 25 -30.12 38.75 9.13
CA GLY A 25 -30.27 39.95 8.31
C GLY A 25 -29.07 40.33 7.45
N GLU A 26 -29.23 40.19 6.14
CA GLU A 26 -29.46 41.37 5.29
C GLU A 26 -29.95 40.91 3.91
N SER A 27 -31.09 41.49 3.52
CA SER A 27 -31.75 41.32 2.24
C SER A 27 -31.44 42.56 1.36
N PRO A 28 -32.00 42.68 0.15
CA PRO A 28 -31.29 42.73 -1.13
C PRO A 28 -31.06 44.16 -1.65
N ARG A 29 -29.94 44.40 -2.34
CA ARG A 29 -29.78 45.58 -3.21
C ARG A 29 -29.60 45.18 -4.66
N ALA A 30 -30.73 45.12 -5.35
CA ALA A 30 -30.82 45.22 -6.80
C ALA A 30 -30.17 46.55 -7.25
N ARG A 31 -29.04 46.44 -7.95
CA ARG A 31 -28.38 47.57 -8.60
C ARG A 31 -28.69 47.44 -10.10
N GLY A 32 -29.45 48.41 -10.62
CA GLY A 32 -30.05 48.37 -11.96
C GLY A 32 -29.03 48.38 -13.11
N PRO A 33 -29.48 48.01 -14.32
CA PRO A 33 -28.65 48.07 -15.53
C PRO A 33 -28.52 49.51 -16.00
N GLY A 34 -27.29 50.05 -15.94
CA GLY A 34 -26.96 51.34 -16.54
C GLY A 34 -26.95 51.25 -18.07
N PRO A 35 -27.49 52.26 -18.79
CA PRO A 35 -27.46 52.30 -20.23
C PRO A 35 -26.12 52.87 -20.73
N GLY A 36 -25.50 52.16 -21.67
CA GLY A 36 -24.54 52.75 -22.61
C GLY A 36 -23.08 52.69 -22.18
N THR A 37 -22.34 51.76 -22.78
CA THR A 37 -21.10 52.10 -23.49
C THR A 37 -20.94 51.10 -24.64
N SER A 38 -21.11 51.58 -25.86
CA SER A 38 -20.81 50.88 -27.10
C SER A 38 -19.29 50.74 -27.22
N GLY A 39 -18.72 49.78 -26.50
CA GLY A 39 -17.30 49.45 -26.56
C GLY A 39 -16.94 48.79 -27.90
N PRO A 40 -15.73 49.06 -28.42
CA PRO A 40 -15.30 48.61 -29.74
C PRO A 40 -15.45 47.10 -29.86
N LEU A 41 -15.98 46.67 -31.00
CA LEU A 41 -16.04 45.29 -31.46
C LEU A 41 -14.66 44.65 -31.30
N TYR A 42 -14.41 44.03 -30.14
CA TYR A 42 -13.24 43.22 -29.89
C TYR A 42 -13.29 42.09 -30.91
N SER A 43 -12.50 42.25 -31.96
CA SER A 43 -12.17 41.22 -32.92
C SER A 43 -11.72 40.01 -32.09
N ARG A 44 -12.60 39.02 -31.96
CA ARG A 44 -12.27 37.71 -31.40
C ARG A 44 -11.17 37.16 -32.28
N ALA A 45 -9.92 37.43 -31.91
CA ALA A 45 -8.77 36.78 -32.48
C ALA A 45 -9.04 35.28 -32.33
N ARG A 46 -9.36 34.62 -33.45
CA ARG A 46 -9.56 33.18 -33.48
C ARG A 46 -8.28 32.59 -32.92
N VAL A 47 -8.37 31.94 -31.77
CA VAL A 47 -7.27 31.12 -31.26
C VAL A 47 -6.90 30.18 -32.41
N PRO A 48 -5.64 30.21 -32.89
CA PRO A 48 -5.24 29.46 -34.07
C PRO A 48 -5.55 27.97 -33.84
N GLU A 49 -6.21 27.37 -34.83
CA GLU A 49 -6.71 25.99 -34.81
C GLU A 49 -5.62 24.97 -34.46
N THR A 50 -4.38 25.28 -34.85
CA THR A 50 -3.17 24.52 -34.51
C THR A 50 -2.94 24.36 -33.00
N ARG A 51 -3.29 25.36 -32.17
CA ARG A 51 -3.14 25.30 -30.70
C ARG A 51 -4.17 24.38 -30.04
N ARG A 52 -5.35 24.22 -30.66
CA ARG A 52 -6.39 23.30 -30.17
C ARG A 52 -6.00 21.85 -30.47
N MET A 53 -5.47 21.58 -31.67
CA MET A 53 -5.00 20.25 -32.05
C MET A 53 -3.83 19.78 -31.17
N SER A 54 -2.84 20.63 -30.89
CA SER A 54 -1.72 20.27 -30.02
C SER A 54 -2.18 19.94 -28.58
N ALA A 55 -3.15 20.70 -28.05
CA ALA A 55 -3.71 20.45 -26.72
C ALA A 55 -4.50 19.14 -26.65
N ALA A 56 -5.25 18.82 -27.71
CA ALA A 56 -5.99 17.55 -27.81
C ALA A 56 -5.03 16.35 -27.82
N LEU A 57 -3.97 16.38 -28.64
CA LEU A 57 -2.96 15.32 -28.74
C LEU A 57 -2.19 15.13 -27.42
N SER A 58 -1.83 16.22 -26.72
CA SER A 58 -1.19 16.13 -25.41
C SER A 58 -2.12 15.53 -24.35
N SER A 59 -3.43 15.83 -24.43
CA SER A 59 -4.41 15.26 -23.50
C SER A 59 -4.59 13.75 -23.70
N GLU A 60 -4.59 13.29 -24.96
CA GLU A 60 -4.74 11.87 -25.29
C GLU A 60 -3.50 11.09 -24.86
N THR A 61 -2.31 11.62 -25.15
CA THR A 61 -1.04 11.02 -24.72
C THR A 61 -0.97 10.91 -23.20
N SER A 62 -1.38 11.96 -22.47
CA SER A 62 -1.42 11.94 -20.99
C SER A 62 -2.36 10.85 -20.45
N ARG A 63 -3.54 10.67 -21.06
CA ARG A 63 -4.49 9.63 -20.64
C ARG A 63 -3.93 8.22 -20.83
N VAL A 64 -3.25 7.96 -21.95
CA VAL A 64 -2.63 6.66 -22.23
C VAL A 64 -1.47 6.37 -21.26
N VAL A 65 -0.64 7.38 -20.98
CA VAL A 65 0.47 7.25 -20.01
C VAL A 65 -0.07 6.95 -18.62
N ASP A 66 -1.08 7.70 -18.15
CA ASP A 66 -1.68 7.47 -16.83
C ASP A 66 -2.29 6.08 -16.70
N ALA A 67 -3.02 5.62 -17.73
CA ALA A 67 -3.60 4.27 -17.76
C ALA A 67 -2.50 3.19 -17.69
N SER A 68 -1.41 3.38 -18.43
CA SER A 68 -0.27 2.45 -18.44
C SER A 68 0.43 2.39 -17.08
N LEU A 69 0.67 3.54 -16.45
CA LEU A 69 1.27 3.62 -15.11
C LEU A 69 0.39 2.93 -14.06
N ARG A 70 -0.93 3.12 -14.12
CA ARG A 70 -1.88 2.42 -13.25
C ARG A 70 -1.85 0.91 -13.48
N ALA A 71 -1.85 0.45 -14.73
CA ALA A 71 -1.77 -0.97 -15.04
C ALA A 71 -0.48 -1.61 -14.49
N VAL A 72 0.67 -0.97 -14.70
CA VAL A 72 1.96 -1.43 -14.16
C VAL A 72 1.95 -1.46 -12.63
N LEU A 73 1.38 -0.43 -11.98
CA LEU A 73 1.23 -0.38 -10.52
C LEU A 73 0.41 -1.57 -10.00
N TRP A 74 -0.75 -1.83 -10.60
CA TRP A 74 -1.64 -2.92 -10.18
C TRP A 74 -1.05 -4.30 -10.43
N LEU A 75 -0.36 -4.49 -11.56
CA LEU A 75 0.36 -5.73 -11.85
C LEU A 75 1.49 -5.96 -10.83
N LEU A 76 2.33 -4.95 -10.59
CA LEU A 76 3.45 -5.06 -9.66
C LEU A 76 2.97 -5.33 -8.22
N LEU A 77 1.96 -4.59 -7.76
CA LEU A 77 1.37 -4.76 -6.43
C LEU A 77 0.67 -6.12 -6.29
N GLY A 78 -0.10 -6.52 -7.29
CA GLY A 78 -0.76 -7.82 -7.34
C GLY A 78 0.23 -8.98 -7.31
N THR A 79 1.31 -8.91 -8.10
CA THR A 79 2.39 -9.90 -8.08
C THR A 79 3.11 -9.92 -6.73
N TRP A 80 3.31 -8.76 -6.09
CA TRP A 80 3.89 -8.71 -4.75
C TRP A 80 3.02 -9.40 -3.70
N VAL A 81 1.74 -9.03 -3.60
CA VAL A 81 0.79 -9.68 -2.68
C VAL A 81 0.66 -11.18 -2.99
N GLY A 82 0.48 -11.53 -4.27
CA GLY A 82 0.30 -12.91 -4.71
C GLY A 82 1.50 -13.81 -4.40
N SER A 83 2.72 -13.32 -4.60
CA SER A 83 3.94 -14.09 -4.32
C SER A 83 4.09 -14.38 -2.83
N TRP A 84 3.74 -13.41 -1.97
CA TRP A 84 3.76 -13.58 -0.52
C TRP A 84 2.71 -14.57 -0.03
N LEU A 85 1.49 -14.47 -0.53
CA LEU A 85 0.42 -15.42 -0.20
C LEU A 85 0.75 -16.83 -0.69
N LEU A 86 1.22 -16.98 -1.92
CA LEU A 86 1.61 -18.27 -2.47
C LEU A 86 2.71 -18.92 -1.63
N PHE A 87 3.74 -18.16 -1.26
CA PHE A 87 4.82 -18.68 -0.44
C PHE A 87 4.33 -19.08 0.95
N GLY A 88 3.64 -18.18 1.65
CA GLY A 88 3.23 -18.37 3.04
C GLY A 88 2.12 -19.41 3.22
N ALA A 89 1.18 -19.49 2.28
CA ALA A 89 0.02 -20.40 2.38
C ALA A 89 0.26 -21.76 1.73
N VAL A 90 1.13 -21.84 0.70
CA VAL A 90 1.30 -23.06 -0.10
C VAL A 90 2.71 -23.59 0.00
N ILE A 91 3.72 -22.83 -0.44
CA ILE A 91 5.08 -23.35 -0.64
C ILE A 91 5.71 -23.77 0.69
N ALA A 92 5.77 -22.86 1.67
CA ALA A 92 6.42 -23.14 2.95
C ALA A 92 5.68 -24.25 3.73
N PRO A 93 4.35 -24.22 3.91
CA PRO A 93 3.64 -25.30 4.58
C PRO A 93 3.80 -26.66 3.88
N THR A 94 3.79 -26.68 2.55
CA THR A 94 3.96 -27.93 1.79
C THR A 94 5.38 -28.49 1.97
N ALA A 95 6.41 -27.65 1.88
CA ALA A 95 7.79 -28.07 2.07
C ALA A 95 8.01 -28.69 3.46
N PHE A 96 7.55 -28.04 4.52
CA PHE A 96 7.72 -28.54 5.89
C PHE A 96 6.81 -29.72 6.25
N ARG A 97 5.74 -29.97 5.48
CA ARG A 97 4.91 -31.18 5.65
C ARG A 97 5.50 -32.41 4.97
N LEU A 98 6.17 -32.23 3.83
CA LEU A 98 6.64 -33.34 2.99
C LEU A 98 8.11 -33.70 3.22
N LEU A 99 8.92 -32.77 3.72
CA LEU A 99 10.36 -32.93 3.83
C LEU A 99 10.81 -32.81 5.29
N PRO A 100 11.91 -33.49 5.67
CA PRO A 100 12.62 -33.19 6.90
C PRO A 100 13.00 -31.70 6.96
N SER A 101 12.98 -31.11 8.16
CA SER A 101 13.19 -29.65 8.36
C SER A 101 14.47 -29.12 7.72
N GLU A 102 15.55 -29.91 7.75
CA GLU A 102 16.83 -29.57 7.12
C GLU A 102 16.68 -29.41 5.60
N THR A 103 16.10 -30.41 4.93
CA THR A 103 15.87 -30.40 3.48
C THR A 103 14.85 -29.35 3.07
N ALA A 104 13.79 -29.14 3.85
CA ALA A 104 12.83 -28.07 3.62
C ALA A 104 13.52 -26.69 3.64
N GLY A 105 14.42 -26.46 4.60
CA GLY A 105 15.19 -25.23 4.72
C GLY A 105 16.08 -24.93 3.51
N ILE A 106 16.58 -25.95 2.81
CA ILE A 106 17.36 -25.79 1.58
C ILE A 106 16.53 -25.21 0.43
N ILE A 107 15.23 -25.54 0.37
CA ILE A 107 14.32 -25.04 -0.67
C ILE A 107 13.72 -23.69 -0.25
N VAL A 108 13.28 -23.58 1.01
CA VAL A 108 12.58 -22.40 1.53
C VAL A 108 13.52 -21.20 1.65
N GLY A 109 14.77 -21.39 2.08
CA GLY A 109 15.73 -20.29 2.29
C GLY A 109 16.02 -19.44 1.04
N PRO A 110 16.44 -20.05 -0.09
CA PRO A 110 16.65 -19.34 -1.35
C PRO A 110 15.37 -18.69 -1.88
N THR A 111 14.23 -19.37 -1.76
CA THR A 111 12.93 -18.82 -2.18
C THR A 111 12.58 -17.55 -1.40
N LEU A 112 12.79 -17.57 -0.08
CA LEU A 112 12.57 -16.41 0.79
C LEU A 112 13.55 -15.26 0.46
N THR A 113 14.80 -15.59 0.08
CA THR A 113 15.78 -14.60 -0.37
C THR A 113 15.29 -13.86 -1.62
N VAL A 114 14.86 -14.60 -2.64
CA VAL A 114 14.30 -14.00 -3.86
C VAL A 114 13.08 -13.14 -3.53
N LEU A 115 12.21 -13.61 -2.64
CA LEU A 115 11.00 -12.89 -2.26
C LEU A 115 11.28 -11.56 -1.53
N HIS A 116 12.28 -11.53 -0.64
CA HIS A 116 12.70 -10.29 0.02
C HIS A 116 13.37 -9.31 -0.94
N LEU A 117 14.26 -9.78 -1.82
CA LEU A 117 14.89 -8.92 -2.82
C LEU A 117 13.87 -8.33 -3.79
N TYR A 118 12.95 -9.16 -4.28
CA TYR A 118 11.83 -8.73 -5.08
C TYR A 118 10.94 -7.72 -4.35
N GLY A 119 10.59 -7.98 -3.08
CA GLY A 119 9.81 -7.04 -2.25
C GLY A 119 10.51 -5.70 -2.05
N GLY A 120 11.83 -5.71 -1.88
CA GLY A 120 12.66 -4.50 -1.86
C GLY A 120 12.47 -3.68 -3.13
N VAL A 121 12.76 -4.28 -4.30
CA VAL A 121 12.64 -3.64 -5.61
C VAL A 121 11.20 -3.15 -5.88
N ALA A 122 10.21 -4.01 -5.60
CA ALA A 122 8.80 -3.69 -5.79
C ALA A 122 8.36 -2.50 -4.92
N GLY A 123 8.84 -2.40 -3.68
CA GLY A 123 8.59 -1.26 -2.80
C GLY A 123 9.06 0.06 -3.39
N PHE A 124 10.31 0.14 -3.83
CA PHE A 124 10.84 1.37 -4.45
C PHE A 124 10.13 1.71 -5.77
N ALA A 125 9.85 0.70 -6.60
CA ALA A 125 9.16 0.90 -7.87
C ALA A 125 7.71 1.36 -7.67
N LEU A 126 6.96 0.78 -6.72
CA LEU A 126 5.60 1.23 -6.40
C LEU A 126 5.57 2.66 -5.87
N ALA A 127 6.54 3.05 -5.04
CA ALA A 127 6.67 4.42 -4.58
C ALA A 127 6.90 5.39 -5.75
N ALA A 128 7.77 5.02 -6.69
CA ALA A 128 8.03 5.82 -7.89
C ALA A 128 6.78 5.94 -8.79
N LEU A 129 6.07 4.82 -9.03
CA LEU A 129 4.82 4.81 -9.79
C LEU A 129 3.73 5.64 -9.11
N ALA A 130 3.60 5.55 -7.78
CA ALA A 130 2.67 6.36 -7.02
C ALA A 130 2.97 7.86 -7.18
N ARG A 131 4.24 8.27 -7.10
CA ARG A 131 4.66 9.65 -7.35
C ARG A 131 4.40 10.10 -8.79
N ALA A 132 4.66 9.25 -9.78
CA ALA A 132 4.40 9.53 -11.19
C ALA A 132 2.91 9.76 -11.47
N LEU A 133 2.03 9.05 -10.76
CA LEU A 133 0.58 9.24 -10.78
C LEU A 133 0.09 10.43 -9.93
N GLY A 134 0.98 11.30 -9.46
CA GLY A 134 0.64 12.46 -8.64
C GLY A 134 0.21 12.14 -7.21
N ARG A 135 0.41 10.90 -6.74
CA ARG A 135 0.04 10.46 -5.39
C ARG A 135 1.12 10.83 -4.36
N GLY A 136 0.74 10.82 -3.08
CA GLY A 136 1.60 11.19 -1.94
C GLY A 136 1.21 10.49 -0.63
N GLY A 137 1.79 10.94 0.46
CA GLY A 137 1.52 10.41 1.81
C GLY A 137 1.81 8.91 1.91
N TRP A 138 0.87 8.15 2.50
CA TRP A 138 1.04 6.72 2.75
C TRP A 138 1.14 5.86 1.49
N THR A 139 0.59 6.30 0.35
CA THR A 139 0.76 5.58 -0.94
C THR A 139 2.20 5.56 -1.45
N VAL A 140 3.06 6.43 -0.92
CA VAL A 140 4.49 6.51 -1.25
C VAL A 140 5.34 6.06 -0.06
N GLY A 141 5.02 6.53 1.15
CA GLY A 141 5.80 6.22 2.36
C GLY A 141 5.74 4.75 2.75
N LEU A 142 4.56 4.13 2.67
CA LEU A 142 4.39 2.73 3.05
C LEU A 142 5.20 1.75 2.18
N PRO A 143 5.13 1.78 0.83
CA PRO A 143 5.93 0.86 0.02
C PRO A 143 7.44 1.04 0.19
N LEU A 144 7.93 2.27 0.44
CA LEU A 144 9.33 2.51 0.79
C LEU A 144 9.72 1.84 2.10
N LEU A 145 8.90 2.01 3.14
CA LEU A 145 9.13 1.38 4.44
C LEU A 145 9.13 -0.15 4.32
N LEU A 146 8.12 -0.72 3.64
CA LEU A 146 8.03 -2.17 3.45
C LEU A 146 9.18 -2.73 2.62
N GLY A 147 9.59 -2.03 1.56
CA GLY A 147 10.76 -2.39 0.76
C GLY A 147 12.05 -2.35 1.58
N ALA A 148 12.24 -1.32 2.40
CA ALA A 148 13.37 -1.22 3.31
C ALA A 148 13.38 -2.34 4.36
N ILE A 149 12.22 -2.71 4.93
CA ILE A 149 12.08 -3.85 5.84
C ILE A 149 12.46 -5.16 5.14
N CYS A 150 12.07 -5.36 3.87
CA CYS A 150 12.44 -6.54 3.11
C CYS A 150 13.97 -6.66 2.95
N LEU A 151 14.64 -5.56 2.59
CA LEU A 151 16.09 -5.54 2.46
C LEU A 151 16.79 -5.76 3.82
N ALA A 152 16.31 -5.08 4.87
CA ALA A 152 16.84 -5.26 6.23
C ALA A 152 16.66 -6.70 6.73
N SER A 153 15.51 -7.33 6.44
CA SER A 153 15.25 -8.74 6.76
C SER A 153 16.20 -9.68 6.02
N HIS A 154 16.47 -9.40 4.74
CA HIS A 154 17.41 -10.20 3.96
C HIS A 154 18.83 -10.13 4.53
N PHE A 155 19.39 -8.93 4.65
CA PHE A 155 20.79 -8.76 5.07
C PHE A 155 21.00 -8.99 6.57
N GLY A 156 20.03 -8.66 7.41
CA GLY A 156 20.16 -8.71 8.87
C GLY A 156 19.70 -10.01 9.51
N ILE A 157 18.85 -10.81 8.85
CA ILE A 157 18.25 -12.01 9.44
C ILE A 157 18.50 -13.25 8.58
N SER A 158 18.24 -13.16 7.28
CA SER A 158 18.36 -14.34 6.40
C SER A 158 19.80 -14.84 6.28
N LEU A 159 20.78 -13.92 6.18
CA LEU A 159 22.20 -14.29 6.15
C LEU A 159 22.65 -14.97 7.47
N PRO A 160 22.42 -14.40 8.68
CA PRO A 160 22.74 -15.10 9.92
C PRO A 160 22.04 -16.44 10.11
N ILE A 161 20.81 -16.61 9.63
CA ILE A 161 20.11 -17.91 9.67
C ILE A 161 20.85 -18.93 8.81
N ALA A 162 21.28 -18.56 7.61
CA ALA A 162 22.01 -19.45 6.71
C ALA A 162 23.35 -19.90 7.32
N GLU A 163 24.08 -18.99 7.95
CA GLU A 163 25.38 -19.28 8.60
C GLU A 163 25.26 -20.29 9.75
N ILE A 164 24.19 -20.22 10.55
CA ILE A 164 24.04 -21.10 11.72
C ILE A 164 23.27 -22.38 11.40
N ARG A 165 22.62 -22.47 10.23
CA ARG A 165 21.70 -23.58 9.89
C ARG A 165 22.41 -24.93 9.96
N ASP A 166 23.58 -25.04 9.35
CA ASP A 166 24.30 -26.31 9.26
C ASP A 166 24.80 -26.75 10.65
N ASN A 167 25.06 -25.80 11.55
CA ASN A 167 25.40 -26.06 12.95
C ASN A 167 24.19 -26.47 13.80
N VAL A 168 22.97 -26.12 13.42
CA VAL A 168 21.74 -26.50 14.16
C VAL A 168 21.36 -27.95 13.87
N PHE A 169 21.48 -28.37 12.61
CA PHE A 169 21.03 -29.69 12.16
C PHE A 169 22.17 -30.72 12.05
N GLY A 170 23.43 -30.28 12.12
CA GLY A 170 24.61 -31.14 12.12
C GLY A 170 24.95 -31.74 13.49
N SER A 171 26.01 -32.56 13.51
CA SER A 171 26.51 -33.25 14.71
C SER A 171 27.07 -32.33 15.80
N GLU A 172 27.36 -31.06 15.46
CA GLU A 172 27.88 -30.04 16.38
C GLU A 172 26.77 -29.19 17.04
N GLY A 173 25.51 -29.59 16.88
CA GLY A 173 24.35 -28.91 17.46
C GLY A 173 24.48 -28.70 18.96
N SER A 174 24.40 -27.44 19.39
CA SER A 174 24.30 -27.07 20.81
C SER A 174 22.96 -26.38 21.10
N ILE A 175 22.50 -26.49 22.35
CA ILE A 175 21.25 -25.87 22.82
C ILE A 175 21.26 -24.35 22.57
N SER A 176 22.41 -23.70 22.73
CA SER A 176 22.56 -22.25 22.53
C SER A 176 22.41 -21.83 21.06
N VAL A 177 22.95 -22.63 20.13
CA VAL A 177 22.82 -22.41 18.67
C VAL A 177 21.37 -22.61 18.23
N GLY A 178 20.71 -23.66 18.71
CA GLY A 178 19.27 -23.88 18.46
C GLY A 178 18.40 -22.73 18.98
N ALA A 179 18.69 -22.22 20.18
CA ALA A 179 17.95 -21.07 20.73
C ALA A 179 18.15 -19.79 19.91
N ARG A 180 19.37 -19.54 19.38
CA ARG A 180 19.63 -18.39 18.49
C ARG A 180 18.85 -18.53 17.18
N PHE A 181 18.86 -19.71 16.57
CA PHE A 181 18.09 -20.00 15.37
C PHE A 181 16.60 -19.76 15.58
N GLY A 182 16.02 -20.28 16.68
CA GLY A 182 14.61 -20.08 17.01
C GLY A 182 14.21 -18.60 17.10
N ARG A 183 15.05 -17.75 17.72
CA ARG A 183 14.80 -16.30 17.81
C ARG A 183 14.85 -15.62 16.44
N LEU A 184 15.87 -15.89 15.64
CA LEU A 184 16.01 -15.31 14.31
C LEU A 184 14.88 -15.77 13.38
N HIS A 185 14.51 -17.04 13.44
CA HIS A 185 13.41 -17.60 12.67
C HIS A 185 12.08 -16.97 13.06
N ALA A 186 11.77 -16.85 14.36
CA ALA A 186 10.56 -16.19 14.83
C ALA A 186 10.50 -14.73 14.37
N LEU A 187 11.61 -13.98 14.48
CA LEU A 187 11.70 -12.60 13.99
C LEU A 187 11.47 -12.51 12.48
N SER A 188 12.10 -13.39 11.70
CA SER A 188 11.88 -13.48 10.25
C SER A 188 10.40 -13.72 9.91
N MET A 189 9.75 -14.62 10.64
CA MET A 189 8.33 -14.93 10.44
C MET A 189 7.42 -13.75 10.82
N SER A 190 7.73 -13.04 11.91
CA SER A 190 6.99 -11.83 12.29
C SER A 190 7.13 -10.72 11.26
N LEU A 191 8.35 -10.48 10.74
CA LEU A 191 8.55 -9.52 9.65
C LEU A 191 7.83 -9.96 8.38
N PHE A 192 7.84 -11.27 8.09
CA PHE A 192 7.12 -11.79 6.95
C PHE A 192 5.62 -11.47 7.05
N VAL A 193 4.97 -11.84 8.15
CA VAL A 193 3.55 -11.54 8.36
C VAL A 193 3.29 -10.02 8.34
N GLY A 194 4.15 -9.23 8.96
CA GLY A 194 4.04 -7.77 8.99
C GLY A 194 4.11 -7.14 7.61
N VAL A 195 5.05 -7.55 6.76
CA VAL A 195 5.13 -7.08 5.36
C VAL A 195 3.90 -7.51 4.57
N GLY A 196 3.45 -8.76 4.73
CA GLY A 196 2.23 -9.26 4.09
C GLY A 196 1.01 -8.38 4.41
N ILE A 197 0.75 -8.12 5.70
CA ILE A 197 -0.33 -7.21 6.13
C ILE A 197 -0.13 -5.80 5.56
N GLY A 198 1.09 -5.27 5.62
CA GLY A 198 1.42 -3.96 5.07
C GLY A 198 1.12 -3.84 3.58
N THR A 199 1.41 -4.87 2.78
CA THR A 199 1.10 -4.88 1.35
C THR A 199 -0.41 -4.94 1.07
N LEU A 200 -1.19 -5.62 1.92
CA LEU A 200 -2.66 -5.59 1.83
C LEU A 200 -3.24 -4.21 2.18
N ILE A 201 -2.67 -3.53 3.18
CA ILE A 201 -3.04 -2.14 3.50
C ILE A 201 -2.71 -1.25 2.30
N LEU A 202 -1.53 -1.41 1.70
CA LEU A 202 -1.11 -0.66 0.51
C LEU A 202 -2.06 -0.87 -0.68
N LEU A 203 -2.52 -2.11 -0.90
CA LEU A 203 -3.55 -2.45 -1.88
C LEU A 203 -4.82 -1.64 -1.65
N GLY A 204 -5.32 -1.59 -0.41
CA GLY A 204 -6.48 -0.80 -0.01
C GLY A 204 -6.28 0.70 -0.24
N LEU A 205 -5.11 1.23 0.09
CA LEU A 205 -4.78 2.65 -0.13
C LEU A 205 -4.80 3.04 -1.61
N HIS A 206 -4.26 2.19 -2.49
CA HIS A 206 -4.30 2.44 -3.93
C HIS A 206 -5.71 2.29 -4.52
N ALA A 207 -6.48 1.29 -4.07
CA ALA A 207 -7.88 1.14 -4.46
C ALA A 207 -8.71 2.39 -4.08
N TYR A 208 -8.50 2.89 -2.86
CA TYR A 208 -9.17 4.09 -2.37
C TYR A 208 -8.76 5.36 -3.14
N ALA A 209 -7.47 5.50 -3.46
CA ALA A 209 -6.99 6.63 -4.26
C ALA A 209 -7.60 6.62 -5.68
N ASP A 210 -7.77 5.44 -6.28
CA ASP A 210 -8.41 5.29 -7.59
C ASP A 210 -9.92 5.59 -7.55
N SER A 211 -10.64 5.23 -6.48
CA SER A 211 -12.07 5.55 -6.36
C SER A 211 -12.32 7.05 -6.26
N LYS A 212 -11.47 7.78 -5.53
CA LYS A 212 -11.54 9.24 -5.41
C LYS A 212 -11.23 9.97 -6.72
N GLY A 213 -10.34 9.42 -7.54
CA GLY A 213 -10.00 9.99 -8.85
C GLY A 213 -11.16 9.93 -9.86
N SER A 214 -12.07 8.97 -9.71
CA SER A 214 -13.23 8.79 -10.60
C SER A 214 -14.40 9.74 -10.29
N GLU A 215 -14.47 10.31 -9.08
CA GLU A 215 -15.53 11.26 -8.69
C GLU A 215 -15.29 12.68 -9.22
N ALA A 216 -14.07 12.98 -9.70
CA ALA A 216 -13.65 14.31 -10.13
C ALA A 216 -13.73 14.55 -11.66
N VAL A 217 -14.20 13.55 -12.43
CA VAL A 217 -14.34 13.59 -13.89
C VAL A 217 -15.82 13.54 -14.26
#